data_AF-A0A4R8TU91-F1
#
_entry.id   AF-A0A4R8TU91-F1
#
_cell.length_a   1.000
_cell.length_b   1.000
_cell.length_c   1.000
_cell.angle_alpha   90.00
_cell.angle_beta   90.00
_cell.angle_gamma   90.00
#
_symmetry.space_group_name_H-M   'P 1'
#
loop_
_entity.id
_entity.type
_entity.pdbx_description
1 polymer ?
#
loop_
_entity_poly.entity_id
_entity_poly.type
_entity_poly.pdbx_seq_one_letter_code
_entity_poly.pdbx_strand_id
1 'polypeptide(L)'
;MDPVTQVIQKVQSSLEPFVKPREQVAYIRRALALHLQSCGRPGPIQSPLPLIDASCSIAPTRETRGLQREYLRALDANLKARNEYENKRGETTTKASTKPTGTDQRNQLEEHIALVKLRQKYQRLQTVQRYLDLLVRQPAAAPDFLDLEDVFRDSPPLPDVPAAVVNSFTASSTSSKADLSGLAGQLEKVVLRAKLLLQREEQLLQDVRRRTESLAGQVGEREKAHALDTTRAELINWIETELSKASGDAESDNATNDRTDAQAQPDTAKIDENLTVIKHKYSRYIDARKTLLSLVSHETQPVLKPGVEATGSPKIEAPSPAPTAHLLIPYLEKLLAVSREQKGMIAQKSHINIVLSKQAGETKQALDHLAEESQLLPRHPMPGAGRPKSGFGEDFASAMAEKPPTTECVKPWVFAADAAKISTLEIVAERIEEGQVALEGSMAALQEVDQLLGQGAKEPEGESGDTTEEDIWLTQESANKPGARRHAQQKTEPAAQPGDPWSAIDGKLGLIGHDDRI
;
A
#
# COMPACT_ATOMS: atom_id res chain seq x y z
N MET A 1 -19.75 -13.14 27.04
CA MET A 1 -19.10 -14.46 27.24
C MET A 1 -17.68 -14.31 26.75
N ASP A 2 -16.77 -13.98 27.66
CA ASP A 2 -15.53 -13.30 27.31
C ASP A 2 -14.49 -14.28 26.74
N PRO A 3 -13.79 -13.93 25.65
CA PRO A 3 -12.83 -14.82 24.99
C PRO A 3 -11.66 -15.21 25.91
N VAL A 4 -11.39 -14.41 26.95
CA VAL A 4 -10.30 -14.61 27.92
C VAL A 4 -10.54 -15.84 28.79
N THR A 5 -11.77 -16.11 29.20
CA THR A 5 -12.09 -17.25 30.07
C THR A 5 -11.94 -18.59 29.34
N GLN A 6 -12.21 -18.61 28.03
CA GLN A 6 -12.02 -19.80 27.18
C GLN A 6 -10.54 -20.14 26.98
N VAL A 7 -9.66 -19.15 26.88
CA VAL A 7 -8.20 -19.37 26.77
C VAL A 7 -7.66 -19.93 28.07
N ILE A 8 -8.07 -19.39 29.22
CA ILE A 8 -7.66 -19.89 30.53
C ILE A 8 -8.11 -21.33 30.75
N GLN A 9 -9.34 -21.68 30.36
CA GLN A 9 -9.85 -23.06 30.46
C GLN A 9 -9.07 -24.04 29.56
N LYS A 10 -8.66 -23.62 28.35
CA LYS A 10 -7.81 -24.44 27.47
C LYS A 10 -6.41 -24.65 28.04
N VAL A 11 -5.84 -23.62 28.67
CA VAL A 11 -4.53 -23.73 29.33
C VAL A 11 -4.63 -24.64 30.56
N GLN A 12 -5.69 -24.49 31.37
CA GLN A 12 -5.93 -25.35 32.52
C GLN A 12 -6.10 -26.82 32.12
N SER A 13 -6.92 -27.13 31.11
CA SER A 13 -7.09 -28.51 30.64
C SER A 13 -5.82 -29.12 30.04
N SER A 14 -4.96 -28.30 29.42
CA SER A 14 -3.64 -28.76 28.94
C SER A 14 -2.64 -29.04 30.06
N LEU A 15 -2.78 -28.36 31.21
CA LEU A 15 -1.89 -28.47 32.36
C LEU A 15 -2.37 -29.49 33.40
N GLU A 16 -3.67 -29.79 33.46
CA GLU A 16 -4.27 -30.78 34.37
C GLU A 16 -3.52 -32.14 34.41
N PRO A 17 -3.08 -32.74 33.28
CA PRO A 17 -2.32 -33.99 33.31
C PRO A 17 -0.95 -33.88 33.99
N PHE A 18 -0.40 -32.66 34.08
CA PHE A 18 0.92 -32.36 34.63
C PHE A 18 0.86 -31.77 36.05
N VAL A 19 -0.32 -31.31 36.48
CA VAL A 19 -0.56 -30.81 37.84
C VAL A 19 -0.85 -31.98 38.77
N LYS A 20 0.19 -32.49 39.43
CA LYS A 20 0.05 -33.57 40.42
C LYS A 20 -0.40 -33.04 41.79
N PRO A 21 -1.16 -33.82 42.58
CA PRO A 21 -1.53 -33.45 43.94
C PRO A 21 -0.29 -33.24 44.82
N ARG A 22 -0.39 -32.34 45.81
CA ARG A 22 0.73 -31.92 46.66
C ARG A 22 1.47 -33.08 47.31
N GLU A 23 0.75 -34.15 47.67
CA GLU A 23 1.31 -35.36 48.26
C GLU A 23 2.21 -36.14 47.28
N GLN A 24 1.77 -36.30 46.03
CA GLN A 24 2.58 -36.94 44.99
C GLN A 24 3.81 -36.10 44.66
N VAL A 25 3.68 -34.77 44.67
CA VAL A 25 4.83 -33.86 44.47
C VAL A 25 5.83 -33.99 45.62
N ALA A 26 5.37 -34.06 46.87
CA ALA A 26 6.23 -34.27 48.03
C ALA A 26 6.93 -35.65 47.98
N TYR A 27 6.21 -36.70 47.57
CA TYR A 27 6.77 -38.05 47.36
C TYR A 27 7.85 -38.04 46.26
N ILE A 28 7.56 -37.43 45.11
CA ILE A 28 8.52 -37.30 44.00
C ILE A 28 9.76 -36.51 44.45
N ARG A 29 9.59 -35.39 45.17
CA ARG A 29 10.70 -34.61 45.71
C ARG A 29 11.56 -35.42 46.68
N ARG A 30 10.94 -36.24 47.55
CA ARG A 30 11.66 -37.13 48.46
C ARG A 30 12.41 -38.22 47.71
N ALA A 31 11.79 -38.86 46.72
CA ALA A 31 12.43 -39.87 45.89
C ALA A 31 13.61 -39.30 45.08
N LEU A 32 13.43 -38.11 44.49
CA LEU A 32 14.51 -37.39 43.80
C LEU A 32 15.62 -36.98 44.75
N ALA A 33 15.31 -36.49 45.96
CA ALA A 33 16.31 -36.15 46.96
C ALA A 33 17.14 -37.38 47.37
N LEU A 34 16.52 -38.54 47.56
CA LEU A 34 17.22 -39.80 47.83
C LEU A 34 18.09 -40.24 46.64
N HIS A 35 17.58 -40.14 45.40
CA HIS A 35 18.38 -40.45 44.22
C HIS A 35 19.56 -39.49 44.03
N LEU A 36 19.35 -38.20 44.22
CA LEU A 36 20.43 -37.21 44.14
C LEU A 36 21.46 -37.41 45.25
N GLN A 37 21.05 -37.81 46.45
CA GLN A 37 21.96 -38.23 47.52
C GLN A 37 22.74 -39.49 47.14
N SER A 38 22.12 -40.44 46.42
CA SER A 38 22.82 -41.64 45.93
C SER A 38 23.80 -41.36 44.78
N CYS A 39 23.53 -40.33 43.96
CA CYS A 39 24.37 -39.94 42.83
C CYS A 39 25.45 -38.90 43.21
N GLY A 40 25.31 -38.23 44.35
CA GLY A 40 26.25 -37.23 44.85
C GLY A 40 27.34 -37.84 45.71
N ARG A 41 28.54 -37.22 45.73
CA ARG A 41 29.57 -37.51 46.75
C ARG A 41 29.00 -37.27 48.15
N PRO A 42 29.41 -38.04 49.18
CA PRO A 42 28.88 -37.91 50.53
C PRO A 42 29.26 -36.54 51.13
N GLY A 43 28.28 -35.63 51.25
CA GLY A 43 28.41 -34.33 51.91
C GLY A 43 27.15 -33.46 51.72
N PRO A 44 26.84 -32.53 52.64
CA PRO A 44 25.69 -31.65 52.51
C PRO A 44 25.87 -30.74 51.28
N ILE A 45 24.88 -30.76 50.37
CA ILE A 45 24.87 -30.00 49.11
C ILE A 45 24.69 -28.51 49.44
N GLN A 46 25.79 -27.77 49.60
CA GLN A 46 25.77 -26.34 49.95
C GLN A 46 25.94 -25.39 48.75
N SER A 47 25.97 -25.90 47.51
CA SER A 47 26.07 -25.08 46.30
C SER A 47 25.18 -25.62 45.17
N PRO A 48 24.67 -24.75 44.26
CA PRO A 48 23.91 -25.22 43.12
C PRO A 48 24.81 -26.10 42.24
N LEU A 49 24.42 -27.36 42.06
CA LEU A 49 25.12 -28.31 41.19
C LEU A 49 25.23 -27.70 39.78
N PRO A 50 26.45 -27.46 39.25
CA PRO A 50 26.59 -27.03 37.86
C PRO A 50 26.09 -28.18 36.98
N LEU A 51 25.06 -27.90 36.18
CA LEU A 51 24.34 -28.92 35.42
C LEU A 51 25.22 -29.62 34.36
N ILE A 52 26.31 -29.00 33.92
CA ILE A 52 27.19 -29.53 32.86
C ILE A 52 28.60 -29.00 33.07
N ASP A 53 29.54 -29.88 33.40
CA ASP A 53 30.98 -29.61 33.26
C ASP A 53 31.41 -30.08 31.86
N ALA A 54 32.08 -29.22 31.08
CA ALA A 54 32.50 -29.50 29.71
C ALA A 54 33.50 -30.68 29.61
N SER A 55 34.03 -31.12 30.75
CA SER A 55 34.96 -32.26 30.87
C SER A 55 34.28 -33.61 31.13
N CYS A 56 32.96 -33.66 31.35
CA CYS A 56 32.26 -34.90 31.68
C CYS A 56 31.97 -35.76 30.43
N SER A 57 32.78 -36.81 30.24
CA SER A 57 32.48 -37.91 29.32
C SER A 57 31.43 -38.84 29.93
N ILE A 58 30.16 -38.70 29.53
CA ILE A 58 29.07 -39.53 30.04
C ILE A 58 29.01 -40.83 29.24
N ALA A 59 29.60 -41.91 29.79
CA ALA A 59 29.35 -43.26 29.27
C ALA A 59 27.96 -43.73 29.72
N PRO A 60 27.08 -44.20 28.81
CA PRO A 60 25.77 -44.67 29.19
C PRO A 60 25.90 -45.96 30.01
N THR A 61 25.71 -45.88 31.33
CA THR A 61 25.55 -47.06 32.19
C THR A 61 24.27 -47.80 31.81
N ARG A 62 24.33 -49.15 31.87
CA ARG A 62 23.32 -50.10 31.38
C ARG A 62 21.93 -49.98 32.03
N GLU A 63 21.79 -49.12 33.03
CA GLU A 63 20.57 -48.93 33.83
C GLU A 63 19.65 -47.83 33.29
N THR A 64 20.12 -47.00 32.35
CA THR A 64 19.31 -45.90 31.80
C THR A 64 18.33 -46.39 30.73
N ARG A 65 17.02 -46.36 31.03
CA ARG A 65 15.95 -46.78 30.11
C ARG A 65 15.01 -45.61 29.75
N GLY A 66 14.50 -45.61 28.52
CA GLY A 66 13.51 -44.63 28.03
C GLY A 66 14.09 -43.23 27.80
N LEU A 67 13.31 -42.20 28.14
CA LEU A 67 13.59 -40.78 27.89
C LEU A 67 14.96 -40.31 28.42
N GLN A 68 15.41 -40.86 29.55
CA GLN A 68 16.72 -40.54 30.13
C GLN A 68 17.86 -40.90 29.17
N ARG A 69 17.75 -42.02 28.45
CA ARG A 69 18.75 -42.46 27.47
C ARG A 69 18.78 -41.55 26.25
N GLU A 70 17.61 -41.08 25.80
CA GLU A 70 17.50 -40.14 24.69
C GLU A 70 18.07 -38.78 25.07
N TYR A 71 17.79 -38.31 26.29
CA TYR A 71 18.39 -37.09 26.82
C TYR A 71 19.91 -37.17 26.89
N LEU A 72 20.47 -38.27 27.42
CA LEU A 72 21.91 -38.47 27.47
C LEU A 72 22.55 -38.56 26.08
N ARG A 73 21.86 -39.18 25.11
CA ARG A 73 22.29 -39.21 23.70
C ARG A 73 22.29 -37.81 23.08
N ALA A 74 21.25 -37.03 23.33
CA ALA A 74 21.15 -35.66 22.84
C ALA A 74 22.22 -34.75 23.47
N LEU A 75 22.54 -34.96 24.75
CA LEU A 75 23.58 -34.23 25.46
C LEU A 75 24.97 -34.55 24.90
N ASP A 76 25.28 -35.83 24.68
CA ASP A 76 26.54 -36.24 24.01
C ASP A 76 26.66 -35.66 22.60
N ALA A 77 25.57 -35.69 21.82
CA ALA A 77 25.53 -35.04 20.50
C ALA A 77 25.76 -33.52 20.59
N ASN A 78 25.22 -32.85 21.60
CA ASN A 78 25.41 -31.42 21.82
C ASN A 78 26.86 -31.08 22.17
N LEU A 79 27.48 -31.87 23.06
CA LEU A 79 28.90 -31.69 23.42
C LEU A 79 29.81 -31.92 22.21
N LYS A 80 29.54 -32.93 21.39
CA LYS A 80 30.25 -33.17 20.12
C LYS A 80 30.12 -31.98 19.17
N ALA A 81 28.90 -31.49 18.95
CA ALA A 81 28.66 -30.34 18.08
C ALA A 81 29.37 -29.06 18.58
N ARG A 82 29.42 -28.83 19.90
CA ARG A 82 30.16 -27.72 20.50
C ARG A 82 31.67 -27.85 20.28
N ASN A 83 32.22 -29.04 20.48
CA ASN A 83 33.64 -29.29 20.24
C ASN A 83 34.00 -29.12 18.76
N GLU A 84 33.17 -29.60 17.84
CA GLU A 84 33.36 -29.39 16.40
C GLU A 84 33.28 -27.90 16.02
N TYR A 85 32.37 -27.15 16.65
CA TYR A 85 32.27 -25.71 16.45
C TYR A 85 33.51 -24.97 16.93
N GLU A 86 33.98 -25.25 18.15
CA GLU A 86 35.20 -24.63 18.68
C GLU A 86 36.45 -25.02 17.86
N ASN A 87 36.53 -26.26 17.38
CA ASN A 87 37.61 -26.68 16.48
C ASN A 87 37.58 -25.90 15.15
N LYS A 88 36.41 -25.76 14.49
CA LYS A 88 36.26 -24.96 13.26
C LYS A 88 36.52 -23.48 13.50
N ARG A 89 36.16 -22.97 14.68
CA ARG A 89 36.47 -21.59 15.10
C ARG A 89 37.98 -21.40 15.33
N GLY A 90 38.67 -22.39 15.88
CA GLY A 90 40.13 -22.43 16.00
C GLY A 90 40.84 -22.47 14.64
N GLU A 91 40.33 -23.27 13.70
CA GLU A 91 40.88 -23.36 12.34
C GLU A 91 40.72 -22.07 11.53
N THR A 92 39.64 -21.32 11.75
CA THR A 92 39.41 -20.03 11.09
C THR A 92 40.19 -18.88 11.73
N THR A 93 40.51 -18.96 13.02
CA THR A 93 41.35 -17.97 13.72
C THR A 93 42.86 -18.21 13.54
N THR A 94 43.30 -19.44 13.25
CA THR A 94 44.71 -19.74 12.94
C THR A 94 45.12 -19.41 11.51
N LYS A 95 44.16 -19.19 10.59
CA LYS A 95 44.41 -18.79 9.19
C LYS A 95 44.24 -17.30 8.90
N ALA A 96 43.98 -16.46 9.91
CA ALA A 96 43.88 -15.01 9.73
C ALA A 96 44.72 -14.24 10.75
N SER A 97 45.59 -13.39 10.21
CA SER A 97 46.21 -12.21 10.84
C SER A 97 47.55 -12.42 11.55
N THR A 98 48.62 -12.24 10.76
CA THR A 98 49.75 -11.42 11.21
C THR A 98 49.20 -10.07 11.63
N LYS A 99 49.08 -9.80 12.94
CA LYS A 99 48.75 -8.47 13.46
C LYS A 99 49.79 -7.46 12.96
N PRO A 100 49.41 -6.39 12.24
CA PRO A 100 50.12 -5.14 12.34
C PRO A 100 49.57 -4.38 13.56
N THR A 101 50.49 -3.92 14.36
CA THR A 101 50.31 -3.09 15.53
C THR A 101 49.55 -1.80 15.18
N GLY A 102 48.49 -1.48 15.93
CA GLY A 102 48.11 -0.08 16.21
C GLY A 102 47.55 0.78 15.07
N THR A 103 46.53 0.33 14.35
CA THR A 103 45.66 1.25 13.58
C THR A 103 44.20 1.06 13.98
N ASP A 104 43.52 2.17 14.22
CA ASP A 104 42.19 2.30 14.82
C ASP A 104 41.21 1.21 14.38
N GLN A 105 40.68 0.45 15.34
CA GLN A 105 39.64 -0.56 15.13
C GLN A 105 38.42 0.02 14.38
N ARG A 106 38.19 1.32 14.52
CA ARG A 106 37.16 2.07 13.80
C ARG A 106 37.40 2.11 12.29
N ASN A 107 38.63 2.35 11.86
CA ASN A 107 38.98 2.38 10.43
C ASN A 107 38.86 0.97 9.84
N GLN A 108 39.25 -0.08 10.58
CA GLN A 108 39.07 -1.47 10.15
C GLN A 108 37.60 -1.87 10.02
N LEU A 109 36.74 -1.40 10.93
CA LEU A 109 35.29 -1.62 10.83
C LEU A 109 34.68 -0.86 9.66
N GLU A 110 35.09 0.39 9.43
CA GLU A 110 34.63 1.20 8.31
C GLU A 110 35.07 0.60 6.96
N GLU A 111 36.31 0.12 6.85
CA GLU A 111 36.81 -0.64 5.70
C GLU A 111 36.03 -1.94 5.49
N HIS A 112 35.76 -2.70 6.56
CA HIS A 112 34.96 -3.92 6.46
C HIS A 112 33.53 -3.64 6.00
N ILE A 113 32.90 -2.57 6.52
CA ILE A 113 31.57 -2.13 6.09
C ILE A 113 31.60 -1.70 4.62
N ALA A 114 32.64 -0.97 4.19
CA ALA A 114 32.81 -0.58 2.80
C ALA A 114 32.95 -1.81 1.87
N LEU A 115 33.74 -2.81 2.27
CA LEU A 115 33.89 -4.06 1.53
C LEU A 115 32.58 -4.86 1.46
N VAL A 116 31.82 -4.92 2.55
CA VAL A 116 30.50 -5.59 2.56
C VAL A 116 29.53 -4.86 1.62
N LYS A 117 29.47 -3.53 1.68
CA LYS A 117 28.65 -2.72 0.77
C LYS A 117 29.07 -2.93 -0.69
N LEU A 118 30.37 -3.01 -0.96
CA LEU A 118 30.89 -3.26 -2.31
C LEU A 118 30.51 -4.66 -2.81
N ARG A 119 30.63 -5.69 -1.98
CA ARG A 119 30.17 -7.06 -2.29
C ARG A 119 28.68 -7.11 -2.58
N GLN A 120 27.87 -6.41 -1.79
CA GLN A 120 26.44 -6.33 -2.01
C GLN A 120 26.09 -5.64 -3.34
N LYS A 121 26.80 -4.55 -3.68
CA LYS A 121 26.66 -3.88 -4.98
C LYS A 121 27.05 -4.81 -6.14
N TYR A 122 28.17 -5.52 -6.00
CA TYR A 122 28.62 -6.50 -7.00
C TYR A 122 27.59 -7.61 -7.22
N GLN A 123 27.03 -8.17 -6.15
CA GLN A 123 25.98 -9.19 -6.23
C GLN A 123 24.73 -8.66 -6.94
N ARG A 124 24.28 -7.44 -6.62
CA ARG A 124 23.14 -6.81 -7.31
C ARG A 124 23.42 -6.64 -8.80
N LEU A 125 24.60 -6.16 -9.16
CA LEU A 125 25.00 -5.96 -10.55
C LEU A 125 25.10 -7.30 -11.29
N GLN A 126 25.66 -8.33 -10.66
CA GLN A 126 25.72 -9.68 -11.23
C GLN A 126 24.31 -10.25 -11.46
N THR A 127 23.37 -10.00 -10.55
CA THR A 127 21.97 -10.40 -10.72
C THR A 127 21.33 -9.68 -11.91
N VAL A 128 21.50 -8.37 -12.02
CA VAL A 128 21.00 -7.59 -13.17
C VAL A 128 21.62 -8.11 -14.47
N GLN A 129 22.93 -8.37 -14.50
CA GLN A 129 23.61 -8.94 -15.65
C GLN A 129 23.04 -10.31 -16.03
N ARG A 130 22.80 -11.21 -15.07
CA ARG A 130 22.18 -12.51 -15.34
C ARG A 130 20.78 -12.37 -15.94
N TYR A 131 19.97 -11.45 -15.44
CA TYR A 131 18.64 -11.20 -16.01
C TYR A 131 18.70 -10.54 -17.39
N LEU A 132 19.68 -9.67 -17.62
CA LEU A 132 19.94 -9.09 -18.93
C LEU A 132 20.39 -10.18 -19.92
N ASP A 133 21.30 -11.07 -19.51
CA ASP A 133 21.72 -12.23 -20.31
C ASP A 133 20.55 -13.17 -20.59
N LEU A 134 19.63 -13.36 -19.63
CA LEU A 134 18.40 -14.12 -19.83
C LEU A 134 17.44 -13.43 -20.81
N LEU A 135 17.28 -12.10 -20.73
CA LEU A 135 16.48 -11.31 -21.66
C LEU A 135 17.09 -11.30 -23.07
N VAL A 136 18.41 -11.27 -23.20
CA VAL A 136 19.11 -11.41 -24.49
C VAL A 136 18.91 -12.81 -25.07
N ARG A 137 18.86 -13.84 -24.20
CA ARG A 137 18.55 -15.23 -24.61
C ARG A 137 17.07 -15.46 -24.89
N GLN A 138 16.17 -14.68 -24.28
CA GLN A 138 14.74 -14.68 -24.54
C GLN A 138 14.34 -13.35 -25.19
N PRO A 139 14.68 -13.17 -26.48
CA PRO A 139 14.21 -12.01 -27.21
C PRO A 139 12.68 -12.09 -27.30
N ALA A 140 12.00 -11.40 -26.38
CA ALA A 140 10.56 -11.18 -26.44
C ALA A 140 10.12 -10.45 -27.72
N ALA A 141 11.09 -9.99 -28.52
CA ALA A 141 10.94 -9.36 -29.83
C ALA A 141 11.52 -10.19 -30.99
N ALA A 142 11.98 -11.44 -30.78
CA ALA A 142 12.24 -12.32 -31.91
C ALA A 142 10.88 -12.73 -32.53
N PRO A 143 10.77 -12.73 -33.87
CA PRO A 143 9.51 -13.02 -34.54
C PRO A 143 8.94 -14.40 -34.16
N ASP A 144 9.81 -15.32 -33.73
CA ASP A 144 9.46 -16.71 -33.44
C ASP A 144 9.18 -16.99 -31.94
N PHE A 145 9.41 -16.04 -31.03
CA PHE A 145 9.28 -16.28 -29.58
C PHE A 145 7.82 -16.34 -29.08
N LEU A 146 6.89 -15.80 -29.86
CA LEU A 146 5.44 -15.88 -29.63
C LEU A 146 4.74 -16.52 -30.83
N ASP A 147 5.33 -17.59 -31.37
CA ASP A 147 4.63 -18.36 -32.39
C ASP A 147 3.45 -19.10 -31.73
N LEU A 148 2.24 -18.63 -32.02
CA LEU A 148 1.00 -19.15 -31.43
C LEU A 148 0.87 -20.65 -31.73
N GLU A 149 1.38 -21.11 -32.86
CA GLU A 149 1.38 -22.52 -33.22
C GLU A 149 2.20 -23.36 -32.24
N ASP A 150 3.40 -22.91 -31.85
CA ASP A 150 4.26 -23.64 -30.92
C ASP A 150 3.73 -23.59 -29.47
N VAL A 151 3.10 -22.48 -29.06
CA VAL A 151 2.49 -22.34 -27.73
C VAL A 151 1.25 -23.22 -27.57
N PHE A 152 0.48 -23.45 -28.64
CA PHE A 152 -0.74 -24.24 -28.61
C PHE A 152 -0.57 -25.69 -29.09
N ARG A 153 0.63 -26.11 -29.53
CA ARG A 153 0.94 -27.49 -29.98
C ARG A 153 0.55 -28.58 -28.98
N ASP A 154 0.74 -28.33 -27.69
CA ASP A 154 0.44 -29.28 -26.61
C ASP A 154 -0.96 -29.08 -25.99
N SER A 155 -1.74 -28.13 -26.52
CA SER A 155 -3.09 -27.86 -26.05
C SER A 155 -4.13 -28.62 -26.90
N PRO A 156 -5.21 -29.16 -26.29
CA PRO A 156 -6.31 -29.73 -27.06
C PRO A 156 -6.91 -28.65 -27.98
N PRO A 157 -7.31 -29.01 -29.21
CA PRO A 157 -7.82 -28.04 -30.19
C PRO A 157 -8.99 -27.26 -29.57
N LEU A 158 -8.88 -25.93 -29.61
CA LEU A 158 -9.92 -25.07 -29.09
C LEU A 158 -11.22 -25.30 -29.89
N PRO A 159 -12.40 -25.24 -29.24
CA PRO A 159 -13.67 -25.34 -29.94
C PRO A 159 -13.78 -24.23 -30.98
N ASP A 160 -14.22 -24.60 -32.19
CA ASP A 160 -14.37 -23.70 -33.32
C ASP A 160 -15.33 -22.56 -32.94
N VAL A 161 -14.82 -21.33 -32.97
CA VAL A 161 -15.58 -20.16 -32.52
C VAL A 161 -16.56 -19.79 -33.63
N PRO A 162 -17.84 -19.52 -33.33
CA PRO A 162 -18.82 -19.15 -34.34
C PRO A 162 -18.33 -18.01 -35.22
N ALA A 163 -18.40 -18.17 -36.55
CA ALA A 163 -17.95 -17.17 -37.52
C ALA A 163 -18.57 -15.78 -37.31
N ALA A 164 -19.73 -15.69 -36.67
CA ALA A 164 -20.36 -14.43 -36.27
C ALA A 164 -19.50 -13.62 -35.27
N VAL A 165 -18.80 -14.28 -34.35
CA VAL A 165 -17.92 -13.64 -33.37
C VAL A 165 -16.58 -13.26 -34.00
N VAL A 166 -16.03 -14.08 -34.91
CA VAL A 166 -14.79 -13.74 -35.60
C VAL A 166 -15.01 -12.58 -36.58
N ASN A 167 -16.13 -12.57 -37.30
CA ASN A 167 -16.47 -11.51 -38.26
C ASN A 167 -16.80 -10.17 -37.60
N SER A 168 -17.30 -10.15 -36.35
CA SER A 168 -17.48 -8.90 -35.62
C SER A 168 -16.15 -8.26 -35.20
N PHE A 169 -15.11 -9.06 -34.96
CA PHE A 169 -13.76 -8.56 -34.69
C PHE A 169 -12.94 -8.29 -35.96
N THR A 170 -13.12 -9.07 -37.04
CA THR A 170 -12.37 -8.92 -38.30
C THR A 170 -12.92 -7.87 -39.26
N ALA A 171 -14.21 -7.53 -39.18
CA ALA A 171 -14.79 -6.41 -39.92
C ALA A 171 -14.20 -5.05 -39.52
N SER A 172 -13.62 -4.94 -38.31
CA SER A 172 -12.98 -3.71 -37.82
C SER A 172 -11.44 -3.73 -37.89
N SER A 173 -10.83 -4.89 -38.14
CA SER A 173 -9.36 -5.05 -38.03
C SER A 173 -8.62 -5.31 -39.34
N THR A 174 -9.31 -5.41 -40.49
CA THR A 174 -8.64 -5.65 -41.80
C THR A 174 -8.50 -4.41 -42.70
N SER A 175 -8.91 -3.20 -42.25
CA SER A 175 -8.71 -1.94 -43.00
C SER A 175 -8.25 -0.72 -42.19
N SER A 176 -8.03 -0.84 -40.87
CA SER A 176 -8.05 0.31 -39.94
C SER A 176 -6.71 1.02 -39.64
N LYS A 177 -5.69 0.93 -40.49
CA LYS A 177 -4.54 1.86 -40.41
C LYS A 177 -4.69 3.10 -41.30
N ALA A 178 -5.67 3.14 -42.22
CA ALA A 178 -5.80 4.24 -43.17
C ALA A 178 -6.91 5.27 -42.84
N ASP A 179 -7.78 5.03 -41.85
CA ASP A 179 -8.96 5.90 -41.63
C ASP A 179 -9.14 6.40 -40.19
N LEU A 180 -8.05 6.55 -39.43
CA LEU A 180 -8.10 7.26 -38.14
C LEU A 180 -8.56 8.72 -38.32
N SER A 181 -8.15 9.37 -39.41
CA SER A 181 -8.64 10.69 -39.79
C SER A 181 -10.11 10.69 -40.20
N GLY A 182 -10.58 9.61 -40.85
CA GLY A 182 -11.98 9.41 -41.18
C GLY A 182 -12.86 9.23 -39.95
N LEU A 183 -12.41 8.42 -38.98
CA LEU A 183 -13.08 8.24 -37.68
C LEU A 183 -13.09 9.54 -36.86
N ALA A 184 -11.97 10.28 -36.85
CA ALA A 184 -11.90 11.59 -36.20
C ALA A 184 -12.90 12.58 -36.82
N GLY A 185 -12.98 12.66 -38.16
CA GLY A 185 -13.95 13.51 -38.85
C GLY A 185 -15.40 13.08 -38.61
N GLN A 186 -15.68 11.78 -38.49
CA GLN A 186 -17.01 11.28 -38.09
C GLN A 186 -17.35 11.67 -36.65
N LEU A 187 -16.40 11.56 -35.73
CA LEU A 187 -16.58 11.96 -34.34
C LEU A 187 -16.79 13.47 -34.23
N GLU A 188 -16.01 14.28 -34.93
CA GLU A 188 -16.21 15.73 -35.04
C GLU A 188 -17.60 16.08 -35.58
N LYS A 189 -18.06 15.39 -36.62
CA LYS A 189 -19.41 15.57 -37.17
C LYS A 189 -20.50 15.21 -36.17
N VAL A 190 -20.35 14.11 -35.44
CA VAL A 190 -21.30 13.69 -34.39
C VAL A 190 -21.29 14.68 -33.23
N VAL A 191 -20.12 15.14 -32.79
CA VAL A 191 -19.97 16.13 -31.72
C VAL A 191 -20.59 17.47 -32.14
N LEU A 192 -20.36 17.93 -33.37
CA LEU A 192 -20.99 19.14 -33.88
C LEU A 192 -22.51 18.99 -33.96
N ARG A 193 -23.02 17.85 -34.43
CA ARG A 193 -24.47 17.57 -34.46
C ARG A 193 -25.06 17.57 -33.06
N ALA A 194 -24.40 16.93 -32.10
CA ALA A 194 -24.83 16.90 -30.70
C ALA A 194 -24.82 18.31 -30.08
N LYS A 195 -23.79 19.13 -30.34
CA LYS A 195 -23.74 20.53 -29.90
C LYS A 195 -24.87 21.37 -30.47
N LEU A 196 -25.21 21.19 -31.76
CA LEU A 196 -26.33 21.91 -32.38
C LEU A 196 -27.69 21.46 -31.81
N LEU A 197 -27.85 20.16 -31.53
CA LEU A 197 -29.06 19.65 -30.87
C LEU A 197 -29.20 20.20 -29.45
N LEU A 198 -28.11 20.21 -28.68
CA LEU A 198 -28.07 20.80 -27.34
C LEU A 198 -28.47 22.28 -27.37
N GLN A 199 -27.87 23.07 -28.26
CA GLN A 199 -28.22 24.50 -28.40
C GLN A 199 -29.69 24.71 -28.75
N ARG A 200 -30.25 23.86 -29.62
CA ARG A 200 -31.67 23.91 -29.97
C ARG A 200 -32.56 23.57 -28.77
N GLU A 201 -32.20 22.55 -27.99
CA GLU A 201 -32.92 22.17 -26.78
C GLU A 201 -32.83 23.26 -25.70
N GLU A 202 -31.66 23.87 -25.51
CA GLU A 202 -31.49 25.02 -24.61
C GLU A 202 -32.36 26.22 -25.02
N GLN A 203 -32.43 26.53 -26.31
CA GLN A 203 -33.31 27.58 -26.83
C GLN A 203 -34.79 27.23 -26.57
N LEU A 204 -35.21 25.99 -26.83
CA LEU A 204 -36.57 25.54 -26.54
C LEU A 204 -36.89 25.60 -25.04
N LEU A 205 -35.94 25.23 -24.18
CA LEU A 205 -36.10 25.36 -22.72
C LEU A 205 -36.22 26.82 -22.29
N GLN A 206 -35.44 27.73 -22.88
CA GLN A 206 -35.55 29.17 -22.60
C GLN A 206 -36.90 29.72 -23.07
N ASP A 207 -37.39 29.31 -24.24
CA ASP A 207 -38.70 29.72 -24.75
C ASP A 207 -39.85 29.19 -23.89
N VAL A 208 -39.76 27.94 -23.43
CA VAL A 208 -40.72 27.36 -22.48
C VAL A 208 -40.66 28.11 -21.15
N ARG A 209 -39.45 28.36 -20.60
CA ARG A 209 -39.28 29.14 -19.36
C ARG A 209 -39.95 30.51 -19.46
N ARG A 210 -39.67 31.27 -20.52
CA ARG A 210 -40.31 32.58 -20.78
C ARG A 210 -41.84 32.51 -20.85
N ARG A 211 -42.39 31.45 -21.45
CA ARG A 211 -43.86 31.23 -21.50
C ARG A 211 -44.44 30.81 -20.15
N THR A 212 -43.69 30.07 -19.33
CA THR A 212 -44.12 29.61 -18.02
C THR A 212 -43.89 30.64 -16.91
N GLU A 213 -42.97 31.59 -17.07
CA GLU A 213 -42.70 32.68 -16.13
C GLU A 213 -43.94 33.57 -15.93
N SER A 214 -44.75 33.80 -16.98
CA SER A 214 -46.04 34.50 -16.85
C SER A 214 -47.12 33.67 -16.15
N LEU A 215 -46.97 32.34 -16.10
CA LEU A 215 -47.89 31.41 -15.44
C LEU A 215 -47.47 31.09 -13.98
N ALA A 216 -46.23 31.45 -13.61
CA ALA A 216 -45.60 31.19 -12.31
C ALA A 216 -46.23 32.07 -11.21
N GLY A 217 -47.46 31.72 -10.83
CA GLY A 217 -48.24 32.42 -9.82
C GLY A 217 -49.74 32.14 -9.89
N GLN A 218 -50.23 31.62 -11.00
CA GLN A 218 -51.67 31.37 -11.24
C GLN A 218 -52.11 29.91 -11.02
N VAL A 219 -51.16 29.00 -10.84
CA VAL A 219 -51.42 27.54 -10.77
C VAL A 219 -51.65 27.09 -9.33
N GLY A 220 -52.74 26.34 -9.09
CA GLY A 220 -53.12 25.84 -7.77
C GLY A 220 -52.17 24.74 -7.26
N GLU A 221 -52.05 24.58 -5.94
CA GLU A 221 -51.14 23.59 -5.31
C GLU A 221 -51.45 22.14 -5.73
N ARG A 222 -52.73 21.83 -5.97
CA ARG A 222 -53.18 20.52 -6.48
C ARG A 222 -52.73 20.24 -7.92
N GLU A 223 -52.72 21.27 -8.77
CA GLU A 223 -52.25 21.17 -10.16
C GLU A 223 -50.73 21.06 -10.21
N LYS A 224 -50.02 21.73 -9.30
CA LYS A 224 -48.57 21.56 -9.12
C LYS A 224 -48.22 20.14 -8.69
N ALA A 225 -48.93 19.57 -7.72
CA ALA A 225 -48.74 18.18 -7.30
C ALA A 225 -48.99 17.20 -8.45
N HIS A 226 -50.09 17.37 -9.19
CA HIS A 226 -50.38 16.56 -10.37
C HIS A 226 -49.31 16.70 -11.46
N ALA A 227 -48.81 17.91 -11.74
CA ALA A 227 -47.73 18.13 -12.70
C ALA A 227 -46.40 17.49 -12.26
N LEU A 228 -46.11 17.48 -10.95
CA LEU A 228 -44.95 16.77 -10.40
C LEU A 228 -45.12 15.25 -10.52
N ASP A 229 -46.32 14.72 -10.29
CA ASP A 229 -46.60 13.29 -10.47
C ASP A 229 -46.51 12.87 -11.94
N THR A 230 -46.99 13.70 -12.88
CA THR A 230 -46.86 13.42 -14.32
C THR A 230 -45.41 13.51 -14.80
N THR A 231 -44.66 14.54 -14.39
CA THR A 231 -43.23 14.65 -14.73
C THR A 231 -42.42 13.52 -14.11
N ARG A 232 -42.76 13.08 -12.90
CA ARG A 232 -42.18 11.88 -12.29
C ARG A 232 -42.47 10.62 -13.11
N ALA A 233 -43.71 10.41 -13.54
CA ALA A 233 -44.08 9.26 -14.37
C ALA A 233 -43.38 9.28 -15.74
N GLU A 234 -43.27 10.46 -16.38
CA GLU A 234 -42.56 10.63 -17.65
C GLU A 234 -41.06 10.40 -17.51
N LEU A 235 -40.42 10.88 -16.44
CA LEU A 235 -39.01 10.62 -16.15
C LEU A 235 -38.75 9.13 -15.90
N ILE A 236 -39.64 8.46 -15.17
CA ILE A 236 -39.55 7.01 -14.96
C ILE A 236 -39.62 6.29 -16.31
N ASN A 237 -40.61 6.62 -17.15
CA ASN A 237 -40.74 6.02 -18.48
C ASN A 237 -39.55 6.34 -19.40
N TRP A 238 -38.99 7.56 -19.33
CA TRP A 238 -37.79 7.93 -20.08
C TRP A 238 -36.56 7.12 -19.60
N ILE A 239 -36.37 6.99 -18.29
CA ILE A 239 -35.28 6.18 -17.73
C ILE A 239 -35.47 4.71 -18.11
N GLU A 240 -36.68 4.15 -18.00
CA GLU A 240 -36.98 2.77 -18.37
C GLU A 240 -36.74 2.52 -19.87
N THR A 241 -37.11 3.47 -20.74
CA THR A 241 -36.87 3.38 -22.18
C THR A 241 -35.42 3.60 -22.59
N GLU A 242 -34.65 4.44 -21.89
CA GLU A 242 -33.21 4.56 -22.12
C GLU A 242 -32.44 3.35 -21.57
N LEU A 243 -32.87 2.79 -20.43
CA LEU A 243 -32.32 1.55 -19.89
C LEU A 243 -32.63 0.35 -20.79
N SER A 244 -33.81 0.29 -21.42
CA SER A 244 -34.13 -0.78 -22.38
C SER A 244 -33.29 -0.69 -23.66
N LYS A 245 -33.04 0.51 -24.18
CA LYS A 245 -32.10 0.73 -25.29
C LYS A 245 -30.66 0.35 -24.94
N ALA A 246 -30.22 0.64 -23.71
CA ALA A 246 -28.89 0.29 -23.23
C ALA A 246 -28.71 -1.21 -22.92
N SER A 247 -29.81 -1.95 -22.71
CA SER A 247 -29.81 -3.38 -22.38
C SER A 247 -29.58 -4.32 -23.57
N GLY A 248 -29.32 -3.80 -24.78
CA GLY A 248 -28.82 -4.59 -25.90
C GLY A 248 -29.88 -5.25 -26.78
N ASP A 249 -30.93 -4.50 -27.15
CA ASP A 249 -31.74 -4.82 -28.33
C ASP A 249 -31.82 -3.58 -29.23
N ALA A 250 -30.72 -3.32 -29.93
CA ALA A 250 -30.61 -2.25 -30.90
C ALA A 250 -30.08 -2.82 -32.21
N GLU A 251 -30.90 -3.64 -32.87
CA GLU A 251 -30.77 -3.92 -34.29
C GLU A 251 -32.14 -4.11 -34.93
N SER A 252 -32.74 -3.01 -35.38
CA SER A 252 -33.66 -2.99 -36.53
C SER A 252 -34.12 -1.55 -36.78
N ASP A 253 -33.27 -0.77 -37.45
CA ASP A 253 -33.72 0.45 -38.12
C ASP A 253 -34.32 0.09 -39.49
N ASN A 254 -35.60 0.46 -39.66
CA ASN A 254 -36.28 0.76 -40.93
C ASN A 254 -36.14 -0.21 -42.12
N ALA A 255 -37.13 -1.11 -42.26
CA ALA A 255 -37.65 -1.51 -43.56
C ALA A 255 -39.17 -1.79 -43.48
N THR A 256 -39.95 -0.89 -44.08
CA THR A 256 -41.25 -1.12 -44.75
C THR A 256 -42.28 -2.10 -44.16
N ASN A 257 -43.47 -1.57 -43.82
CA ASN A 257 -44.80 -2.22 -43.83
C ASN A 257 -44.84 -3.72 -44.16
N ASP A 258 -45.27 -4.55 -43.19
CA ASP A 258 -46.61 -5.14 -43.28
C ASP A 258 -47.10 -5.61 -41.91
N ARG A 259 -48.42 -5.61 -41.76
CA ARG A 259 -49.16 -5.90 -40.55
C ARG A 259 -49.08 -7.39 -40.25
N THR A 260 -48.73 -7.77 -39.02
CA THR A 260 -49.50 -8.80 -38.30
C THR A 260 -49.27 -8.68 -36.81
N ASP A 261 -50.34 -8.31 -36.10
CA ASP A 261 -50.50 -8.53 -34.67
C ASP A 261 -50.29 -10.02 -34.35
N ALA A 262 -49.24 -10.34 -33.61
CA ALA A 262 -49.12 -11.61 -32.90
C ALA A 262 -48.31 -11.39 -31.62
N GLN A 263 -48.99 -10.88 -30.60
CA GLN A 263 -48.86 -11.27 -29.21
C GLN A 263 -47.45 -11.67 -28.74
N ALA A 264 -46.62 -10.68 -28.41
CA ALA A 264 -45.47 -10.88 -27.53
C ALA A 264 -45.97 -11.20 -26.11
N GLN A 265 -46.27 -12.48 -25.85
CA GLN A 265 -46.26 -13.01 -24.49
C GLN A 265 -44.79 -13.29 -24.12
N PRO A 266 -44.30 -12.78 -22.98
CA PRO A 266 -42.93 -13.06 -22.55
C PRO A 266 -42.79 -14.55 -22.24
N ASP A 267 -41.61 -15.09 -22.54
CA ASP A 267 -41.13 -16.47 -22.35
C ASP A 267 -41.12 -16.94 -20.86
N THR A 268 -42.18 -16.68 -20.10
CA THR A 268 -42.33 -17.09 -18.69
C THR A 268 -42.34 -18.61 -18.54
N ALA A 269 -42.95 -19.32 -19.49
CA ALA A 269 -42.96 -20.79 -19.52
C ALA A 269 -41.55 -21.39 -19.65
N LYS A 270 -40.68 -20.80 -20.48
CA LYS A 270 -39.29 -21.26 -20.64
C LYS A 270 -38.44 -20.96 -19.40
N ILE A 271 -38.71 -19.84 -18.73
CA ILE A 271 -38.04 -19.48 -17.47
C ILE A 271 -38.46 -20.46 -16.36
N ASP A 272 -39.74 -20.81 -16.27
CA ASP A 272 -40.25 -21.76 -15.29
C ASP A 272 -39.70 -23.17 -15.53
N GLU A 273 -39.62 -23.62 -16.78
CA GLU A 273 -38.97 -24.88 -17.16
C GLU A 273 -37.50 -24.89 -16.73
N ASN A 274 -36.75 -23.82 -17.01
CA ASN A 274 -35.35 -23.70 -16.60
C ASN A 274 -35.20 -23.70 -15.06
N LEU A 275 -36.11 -23.06 -14.33
CA LEU A 275 -36.13 -23.08 -12.86
C LEU A 275 -36.41 -24.48 -12.31
N THR A 276 -37.29 -25.26 -12.94
CA THR A 276 -37.53 -26.66 -12.51
C THR A 276 -36.30 -27.55 -12.74
N VAL A 277 -35.60 -27.37 -13.86
CA VAL A 277 -34.35 -28.08 -14.16
C VAL A 277 -33.25 -27.72 -13.16
N ILE A 278 -33.12 -26.44 -12.80
CA ILE A 278 -32.15 -25.98 -11.79
C ILE A 278 -32.48 -26.55 -10.42
N LYS A 279 -33.76 -26.52 -10.01
CA LYS A 279 -34.21 -27.13 -8.74
C LYS A 279 -33.89 -28.62 -8.67
N HIS A 280 -34.12 -29.36 -9.76
CA HIS A 280 -33.79 -30.78 -9.85
C HIS A 280 -32.26 -31.04 -9.79
N LYS A 281 -31.44 -30.21 -10.43
CA LYS A 281 -29.97 -30.32 -10.33
C LYS A 281 -29.50 -30.06 -8.90
N TYR A 282 -30.10 -29.08 -8.22
CA TYR A 282 -29.73 -28.71 -6.86
C TYR A 282 -30.19 -29.77 -5.83
N SER A 283 -31.35 -30.39 -6.00
CA SER A 283 -31.78 -31.51 -5.15
C SER A 283 -30.83 -32.70 -5.29
N ARG A 284 -30.46 -33.07 -6.52
CA ARG A 284 -29.48 -34.13 -6.79
C ARG A 284 -28.11 -33.83 -6.16
N TYR A 285 -27.66 -32.57 -6.19
CA TYR A 285 -26.43 -32.14 -5.52
C TYR A 285 -26.52 -32.28 -4.00
N ILE A 286 -27.64 -31.86 -3.40
CA ILE A 286 -27.87 -32.01 -1.95
C ILE A 286 -27.89 -33.48 -1.55
N ASP A 287 -28.55 -34.34 -2.31
CA ASP A 287 -28.64 -35.76 -2.00
C ASP A 287 -27.29 -36.45 -2.13
N ALA A 288 -26.50 -36.15 -3.17
CA ALA A 288 -25.12 -36.62 -3.29
C ALA A 288 -24.22 -36.13 -2.14
N ARG A 289 -24.45 -34.91 -1.63
CA ARG A 289 -23.71 -34.38 -0.49
C ARG A 289 -24.13 -35.04 0.83
N LYS A 290 -25.42 -35.35 1.00
CA LYS A 290 -25.94 -36.10 2.14
C LYS A 290 -25.41 -37.53 2.16
N THR A 291 -25.33 -38.20 1.02
CA THR A 291 -24.76 -39.56 0.94
C THR A 291 -23.28 -39.57 1.25
N LEU A 292 -22.51 -38.60 0.76
CA LEU A 292 -21.11 -38.42 1.13
C LEU A 292 -20.93 -38.14 2.63
N LEU A 293 -21.75 -37.26 3.20
CA LEU A 293 -21.74 -36.99 4.63
C LEU A 293 -22.10 -38.23 5.45
N SER A 294 -23.06 -39.04 5.00
CA SER A 294 -23.40 -40.30 5.68
C SER A 294 -22.24 -41.30 5.63
N LEU A 295 -21.58 -41.45 4.47
CA LEU A 295 -20.42 -42.34 4.33
C LEU A 295 -19.27 -41.93 5.26
N VAL A 296 -18.92 -40.63 5.27
CA VAL A 296 -17.87 -40.10 6.16
C VAL A 296 -18.26 -40.23 7.64
N SER A 297 -19.56 -40.09 7.98
CA SER A 297 -20.04 -40.26 9.35
C SER A 297 -20.01 -41.73 9.82
N HIS A 298 -20.19 -42.69 8.92
CA HIS A 298 -20.11 -44.12 9.23
C HIS A 298 -18.65 -44.60 9.38
N GLU A 299 -17.70 -44.03 8.63
CA GLU A 299 -16.26 -44.33 8.80
C GLU A 299 -15.64 -43.72 10.07
N THR A 300 -16.29 -42.72 10.68
CA THR A 300 -15.78 -42.00 11.87
C THR A 300 -16.40 -42.44 13.19
N GLN A 301 -17.25 -43.47 13.22
CA GLN A 301 -17.71 -44.07 14.48
C GLN A 301 -16.76 -45.21 14.92
N PRO A 302 -15.96 -45.05 15.99
CA PRO A 302 -15.23 -46.15 16.58
C PRO A 302 -16.21 -47.08 17.31
N VAL A 303 -16.53 -48.23 16.70
CA VAL A 303 -17.26 -49.30 17.37
C VAL A 303 -16.33 -49.97 18.37
N LEU A 304 -16.43 -49.58 19.64
CA LEU A 304 -15.93 -50.35 20.77
C LEU A 304 -16.95 -51.46 21.10
N LYS A 305 -16.75 -52.69 20.60
CA LYS A 305 -17.26 -53.90 21.27
C LYS A 305 -16.28 -55.08 21.17
N PRO A 306 -16.16 -55.93 22.21
CA PRO A 306 -15.15 -56.98 22.30
C PRO A 306 -15.59 -58.27 21.60
N GLY A 307 -14.59 -59.07 21.24
CA GLY A 307 -14.70 -60.17 20.28
C GLY A 307 -15.47 -61.41 20.74
N VAL A 308 -15.93 -62.15 19.72
CA VAL A 308 -16.17 -63.59 19.73
C VAL A 308 -15.80 -64.12 18.33
N GLU A 309 -15.12 -65.26 18.30
CA GLU A 309 -14.59 -65.92 17.09
C GLU A 309 -15.67 -66.60 16.21
N ALA A 310 -15.28 -66.77 14.92
CA ALA A 310 -15.74 -67.71 13.88
C ALA A 310 -17.22 -67.63 13.43
N THR A 311 -17.58 -67.60 12.14
CA THR A 311 -17.29 -68.63 11.13
C THR A 311 -17.75 -68.17 9.71
N GLY A 312 -17.00 -68.47 8.65
CA GLY A 312 -17.54 -69.01 7.37
C GLY A 312 -17.99 -68.11 6.20
N SER A 313 -17.11 -68.02 5.19
CA SER A 313 -17.37 -68.02 3.71
C SER A 313 -17.88 -66.75 2.99
N PRO A 314 -17.74 -66.65 1.64
CA PRO A 314 -16.59 -66.96 0.80
C PRO A 314 -16.06 -65.71 0.06
N LYS A 315 -14.79 -65.83 -0.30
CA LYS A 315 -13.95 -64.90 -1.07
C LYS A 315 -14.52 -64.67 -2.49
N ILE A 316 -14.94 -63.44 -2.79
CA ILE A 316 -15.02 -62.94 -4.16
C ILE A 316 -13.70 -62.19 -4.41
N GLU A 317 -12.82 -62.84 -5.15
CA GLU A 317 -11.52 -62.34 -5.55
C GLU A 317 -11.70 -61.38 -6.72
N ALA A 318 -12.00 -60.10 -6.40
CA ALA A 318 -11.72 -59.01 -7.33
C ALA A 318 -10.23 -58.67 -7.20
N PRO A 319 -9.46 -58.56 -8.29
CA PRO A 319 -8.06 -58.19 -8.20
C PRO A 319 -7.96 -56.77 -7.62
N SER A 320 -7.55 -56.65 -6.37
CA SER A 320 -7.20 -55.37 -5.79
C SER A 320 -5.99 -54.83 -6.57
N PRO A 321 -6.07 -53.61 -7.14
CA PRO A 321 -4.85 -52.97 -7.61
C PRO A 321 -3.93 -52.82 -6.39
N ALA A 322 -2.66 -53.18 -6.58
CA ALA A 322 -1.61 -53.07 -5.57
C ALA A 322 -1.71 -51.72 -4.82
N PRO A 323 -1.42 -51.66 -3.51
CA PRO A 323 -1.64 -50.48 -2.69
C PRO A 323 -0.65 -49.36 -3.05
N THR A 324 -0.89 -48.67 -4.16
CA THR A 324 -0.24 -47.42 -4.59
C THR A 324 -0.54 -46.27 -3.64
N ALA A 325 -1.51 -46.44 -2.72
CA ALA A 325 -1.80 -45.51 -1.63
C ALA A 325 -0.54 -45.16 -0.83
N HIS A 326 0.33 -46.13 -0.53
CA HIS A 326 1.57 -45.87 0.24
C HIS A 326 2.59 -45.01 -0.51
N LEU A 327 2.55 -44.99 -1.85
CA LEU A 327 3.40 -44.13 -2.66
C LEU A 327 2.88 -42.69 -2.69
N LEU A 328 1.58 -42.48 -2.51
CA LEU A 328 0.92 -41.17 -2.54
C LEU A 328 0.86 -40.48 -1.17
N ILE A 329 0.87 -41.23 -0.07
CA ILE A 329 0.90 -40.69 1.31
C ILE A 329 1.96 -39.58 1.52
N PRO A 330 3.24 -39.75 1.16
CA PRO A 330 4.24 -38.69 1.37
C PRO A 330 3.98 -37.43 0.53
N TYR A 331 3.31 -37.56 -0.63
CA TYR A 331 2.92 -36.40 -1.44
C TYR A 331 1.69 -35.69 -0.86
N LEU A 332 0.75 -36.43 -0.27
CA LEU A 332 -0.40 -35.86 0.45
C LEU A 332 0.05 -35.14 1.73
N GLU A 333 1.02 -35.69 2.46
CA GLU A 333 1.61 -35.02 3.62
C GLU A 333 2.31 -33.71 3.24
N LYS A 334 3.08 -33.71 2.13
CA LYS A 334 3.69 -32.49 1.58
C LYS A 334 2.64 -31.48 1.13
N LEU A 335 1.58 -31.92 0.45
CA LEU A 335 0.50 -31.04 0.00
C LEU A 335 -0.28 -30.45 1.19
N LEU A 336 -0.51 -31.23 2.25
CA LEU A 336 -1.10 -30.74 3.50
C LEU A 336 -0.19 -29.76 4.23
N ALA A 337 1.12 -29.98 4.23
CA ALA A 337 2.09 -29.03 4.81
C ALA A 337 2.06 -27.70 4.05
N VAL A 338 2.12 -27.73 2.71
CA VAL A 338 2.00 -26.53 1.86
C VAL A 338 0.65 -25.84 2.05
N SER A 339 -0.45 -26.60 2.17
CA SER A 339 -1.78 -26.04 2.45
C SER A 339 -1.82 -25.31 3.79
N ARG A 340 -1.17 -25.86 4.83
CA ARG A 340 -1.06 -25.21 6.15
C ARG A 340 -0.21 -23.95 6.08
N GLU A 341 0.91 -23.98 5.37
CA GLU A 341 1.76 -22.81 5.13
C GLU A 341 0.99 -21.70 4.39
N GLN A 342 0.27 -22.06 3.31
CA GLN A 342 -0.57 -21.13 2.57
C GLN A 342 -1.64 -20.50 3.47
N LYS A 343 -2.32 -21.29 4.31
CA LYS A 343 -3.28 -20.76 5.29
C LYS A 343 -2.62 -19.81 6.29
N GLY A 344 -1.40 -20.12 6.75
CA GLY A 344 -0.60 -19.25 7.59
C GLY A 344 -0.26 -17.92 6.90
N MET A 345 0.20 -17.97 5.64
CA MET A 345 0.49 -16.78 4.84
C MET A 345 -0.76 -15.93 4.58
N ILE A 346 -1.91 -16.56 4.30
CA ILE A 346 -3.18 -15.84 4.10
C ILE A 346 -3.60 -15.14 5.40
N ALA A 347 -3.48 -15.80 6.55
CA ALA A 347 -3.78 -15.20 7.86
C ALA A 347 -2.81 -14.06 8.21
N GLN A 348 -1.53 -14.20 7.87
CA GLN A 348 -0.55 -13.13 8.06
C GLN A 348 -0.83 -11.94 7.12
N LYS A 349 -1.15 -12.21 5.85
CA LYS A 349 -1.52 -11.17 4.87
C LYS A 349 -2.76 -10.41 5.32
N SER A 350 -3.80 -11.11 5.79
CA SER A 350 -5.01 -10.45 6.29
C SER A 350 -4.72 -9.63 7.55
N HIS A 351 -3.93 -10.15 8.49
CA HIS A 351 -3.50 -9.41 9.67
C HIS A 351 -2.73 -8.13 9.31
N ILE A 352 -1.74 -8.23 8.41
CA ILE A 352 -0.96 -7.07 7.95
C ILE A 352 -1.88 -6.04 7.28
N ASN A 353 -2.82 -6.49 6.43
CA ASN A 353 -3.74 -5.57 5.77
C ASN A 353 -4.67 -4.87 6.77
N ILE A 354 -5.17 -5.59 7.78
CA ILE A 354 -5.97 -5.01 8.87
C ILE A 354 -5.16 -3.97 9.65
N VAL A 355 -3.90 -4.28 10.01
CA VAL A 355 -3.04 -3.33 10.72
C VAL A 355 -2.70 -2.12 9.85
N LEU A 356 -2.39 -2.30 8.57
CA LEU A 356 -2.08 -1.20 7.65
C LEU A 356 -3.28 -0.30 7.42
N SER A 357 -4.46 -0.87 7.19
CA SER A 357 -5.70 -0.10 7.03
C SER A 357 -6.09 0.64 8.31
N LYS A 358 -5.89 0.03 9.49
CA LYS A 358 -6.07 0.70 10.78
C LYS A 358 -5.11 1.87 10.92
N GLN A 359 -3.81 1.65 10.68
CA GLN A 359 -2.81 2.70 10.74
C GLN A 359 -3.09 3.83 9.75
N ALA A 360 -3.48 3.50 8.51
CA ALA A 360 -3.84 4.49 7.49
C ALA A 360 -5.04 5.32 7.95
N GLY A 361 -6.07 4.68 8.53
CA GLY A 361 -7.22 5.36 9.13
C GLY A 361 -6.83 6.29 10.29
N GLU A 362 -6.02 5.80 11.23
CA GLU A 362 -5.52 6.59 12.37
C GLU A 362 -4.68 7.80 11.90
N THR A 363 -3.82 7.62 10.88
CA THR A 363 -3.05 8.74 10.32
C THR A 363 -3.92 9.76 9.61
N LYS A 364 -4.96 9.32 8.90
CA LYS A 364 -5.91 10.24 8.26
C LYS A 364 -6.66 11.05 9.31
N GLN A 365 -7.19 10.40 10.35
CA GLN A 365 -7.88 11.10 11.43
C GLN A 365 -6.98 12.13 12.11
N ALA A 366 -5.71 11.78 12.36
CA ALA A 366 -4.74 12.74 12.90
C ALA A 366 -4.50 13.92 11.96
N LEU A 367 -4.41 13.69 10.64
CA LEU A 367 -4.26 14.76 9.64
C LEU A 367 -5.51 15.64 9.54
N ASP A 368 -6.70 15.06 9.65
CA ASP A 368 -7.97 15.80 9.65
C ASP A 368 -8.07 16.70 10.90
N HIS A 369 -7.71 16.19 12.09
CA HIS A 369 -7.63 16.99 13.31
C HIS A 369 -6.59 18.11 13.21
N LEU A 370 -5.39 17.82 12.68
CA LEU A 370 -4.39 18.86 12.43
C LEU A 370 -4.90 19.92 11.45
N ALA A 371 -5.67 19.52 10.43
CA ALA A 371 -6.26 20.45 9.47
C ALA A 371 -7.30 21.37 10.13
N GLU A 372 -8.12 20.85 11.05
CA GLU A 372 -9.08 21.61 11.87
C GLU A 372 -8.36 22.62 12.78
N GLU A 373 -7.23 22.24 13.38
CA GLU A 373 -6.42 23.11 14.23
C GLU A 373 -5.57 24.13 13.45
N SER A 374 -5.40 23.93 12.14
CA SER A 374 -4.53 24.78 11.34
C SER A 374 -5.10 26.18 11.15
N GLN A 375 -4.25 27.19 11.36
CA GLN A 375 -4.56 28.57 10.99
C GLN A 375 -4.13 28.91 9.56
N LEU A 376 -3.33 28.02 8.94
CA LEU A 376 -2.75 28.22 7.61
C LEU A 376 -3.77 27.89 6.51
N LEU A 377 -4.47 26.76 6.62
CA LEU A 377 -5.43 26.32 5.60
C LEU A 377 -6.61 27.29 5.42
N PRO A 378 -7.20 27.88 6.49
CA PRO A 378 -8.26 28.86 6.32
C PRO A 378 -7.77 30.18 5.68
N ARG A 379 -6.51 30.56 5.91
CA ARG A 379 -5.92 31.78 5.34
C ARG A 379 -5.56 31.62 3.86
N HIS A 380 -5.14 30.43 3.45
CA HIS A 380 -4.78 30.12 2.06
C HIS A 380 -5.53 28.86 1.57
N PRO A 381 -6.83 28.98 1.27
CA PRO A 381 -7.63 27.86 0.78
C PRO A 381 -7.20 27.46 -0.63
N MET A 382 -6.98 26.17 -0.86
CA MET A 382 -6.68 25.64 -2.19
C MET A 382 -7.94 25.71 -3.09
N PRO A 383 -7.86 26.30 -4.29
CA PRO A 383 -8.97 26.30 -5.25
C PRO A 383 -9.34 24.87 -5.67
N GLY A 384 -10.61 24.48 -5.52
CA GLY A 384 -11.10 23.15 -5.88
C GLY A 384 -10.93 22.07 -4.81
N ALA A 385 -10.21 22.35 -3.71
CA ALA A 385 -10.27 21.50 -2.52
C ALA A 385 -11.57 21.83 -1.76
N GLY A 386 -12.65 21.15 -2.14
CA GLY A 386 -13.94 21.28 -1.47
C GLY A 386 -13.79 21.04 0.02
N ARG A 387 -13.94 22.10 0.82
CA ARG A 387 -14.15 21.95 2.26
C ARG A 387 -15.43 21.12 2.41
N PRO A 388 -15.43 19.97 3.11
CA PRO A 388 -16.69 19.34 3.46
C PRO A 388 -17.40 20.34 4.36
N LYS A 389 -18.46 20.97 3.85
CA LYS A 389 -19.37 21.70 4.70
C LYS A 389 -19.96 20.62 5.59
N SER A 390 -19.62 20.66 6.88
CA SER A 390 -20.23 19.85 7.93
C SER A 390 -21.73 20.14 7.96
N GLY A 391 -22.46 19.52 7.05
CA GLY A 391 -23.91 19.41 7.00
C GLY A 391 -24.21 17.93 7.12
N PHE A 392 -25.07 17.61 8.09
CA PHE A 392 -25.47 16.30 8.59
C PHE A 392 -25.98 15.26 7.54
N GLY A 393 -25.80 15.49 6.23
CA GLY A 393 -26.26 14.62 5.14
C GLY A 393 -25.18 14.18 4.13
N GLU A 394 -23.93 14.66 4.23
CA GLU A 394 -22.89 14.39 3.22
C GLU A 394 -21.98 13.19 3.56
N ASP A 395 -22.10 12.66 4.78
CA ASP A 395 -21.33 11.52 5.30
C ASP A 395 -21.65 10.19 4.61
N PHE A 396 -22.82 10.07 3.98
CA PHE A 396 -23.20 8.86 3.24
C PHE A 396 -22.57 8.80 1.85
N ALA A 397 -22.39 9.96 1.19
CA ALA A 397 -21.78 10.05 -0.14
C ALA A 397 -20.24 9.95 -0.08
N SER A 398 -19.62 10.54 0.95
CA SER A 398 -18.16 10.42 1.16
C SER A 398 -17.73 9.02 1.63
N ALA A 399 -18.64 8.24 2.22
CA ALA A 399 -18.40 6.84 2.57
C ALA A 399 -18.41 5.88 1.36
N MET A 400 -19.08 6.26 0.26
CA MET A 400 -19.10 5.50 -1.01
C MET A 400 -18.02 5.92 -2.00
N ALA A 401 -17.51 7.14 -1.93
CA ALA A 401 -16.35 7.55 -2.71
C ALA A 401 -15.10 6.84 -2.18
N GLU A 402 -14.29 6.25 -3.07
CA GLU A 402 -12.99 5.68 -2.71
C GLU A 402 -12.25 6.69 -1.82
N LYS A 403 -11.95 6.27 -0.59
CA LYS A 403 -11.30 7.14 0.39
C LYS A 403 -10.00 7.65 -0.24
N PRO A 404 -9.83 8.96 -0.38
CA PRO A 404 -8.68 9.51 -1.07
C PRO A 404 -7.40 9.05 -0.36
N PRO A 405 -6.35 8.67 -1.11
CA PRO A 405 -5.08 8.27 -0.53
C PRO A 405 -4.56 9.38 0.40
N THR A 406 -3.87 9.03 1.49
CA THR A 406 -3.35 10.00 2.49
C THR A 406 -2.54 11.14 1.88
N THR A 407 -1.95 10.92 0.71
CA THR A 407 -1.27 11.92 -0.12
C THR A 407 -2.18 13.09 -0.53
N GLU A 408 -3.47 12.87 -0.72
CA GLU A 408 -4.43 13.92 -1.09
C GLU A 408 -4.79 14.82 0.08
N CYS A 409 -4.87 14.28 1.30
CA CYS A 409 -5.10 15.06 2.53
C CYS A 409 -3.97 16.07 2.81
N VAL A 410 -2.75 15.82 2.31
CA VAL A 410 -1.58 16.68 2.52
C VAL A 410 -1.49 17.80 1.47
N LYS A 411 -2.09 17.64 0.28
CA LYS A 411 -2.00 18.64 -0.81
C LYS A 411 -2.44 20.06 -0.38
N PRO A 412 -3.53 20.26 0.38
CA PRO A 412 -3.93 21.59 0.85
C PRO A 412 -2.86 22.27 1.71
N TRP A 413 -2.14 21.50 2.53
CA TRP A 413 -1.07 22.03 3.37
C TRP A 413 0.12 22.52 2.58
N VAL A 414 0.53 21.76 1.56
CA VAL A 414 1.64 22.15 0.68
C VAL A 414 1.30 23.45 -0.04
N PHE A 415 0.11 23.53 -0.62
CA PHE A 415 -0.34 24.75 -1.29
C PHE A 415 -0.46 25.93 -0.33
N ALA A 416 -1.03 25.73 0.85
CA ALA A 416 -1.18 26.81 1.83
C ALA A 416 0.19 27.31 2.32
N ALA A 417 1.19 26.44 2.43
CA ALA A 417 2.56 26.81 2.76
C ALA A 417 3.22 27.61 1.63
N ASP A 418 3.06 27.20 0.37
CA ASP A 418 3.58 27.92 -0.79
C ASP A 418 2.91 29.29 -0.95
N ALA A 419 1.59 29.35 -0.79
CA ALA A 419 0.81 30.59 -0.84
C ALA A 419 1.20 31.54 0.30
N ALA A 420 1.39 31.04 1.52
CA ALA A 420 1.87 31.85 2.64
C ALA A 420 3.28 32.40 2.37
N LYS A 421 4.18 31.57 1.83
CA LYS A 421 5.52 32.01 1.44
C LYS A 421 5.49 33.13 0.40
N ILE A 422 4.66 33.00 -0.63
CA ILE A 422 4.51 34.03 -1.66
C ILE A 422 3.94 35.31 -1.03
N SER A 423 2.90 35.19 -0.21
CA SER A 423 2.30 36.34 0.47
C SER A 423 3.29 37.07 1.39
N THR A 424 4.15 36.35 2.13
CA THR A 424 5.16 37.03 2.96
C THR A 424 6.24 37.70 2.11
N LEU A 425 6.60 37.12 0.96
CA LEU A 425 7.55 37.76 0.05
C LEU A 425 6.96 39.02 -0.58
N GLU A 426 5.68 38.99 -0.95
CA GLU A 426 4.95 40.14 -1.49
C GLU A 426 4.87 41.28 -0.46
N ILE A 427 4.50 40.99 0.80
CA ILE A 427 4.48 41.99 1.87
C ILE A 427 5.86 42.60 2.10
N VAL A 428 6.93 41.80 2.06
CA VAL A 428 8.30 42.31 2.21
C VAL A 428 8.68 43.19 1.02
N ALA A 429 8.32 42.80 -0.20
CA ALA A 429 8.56 43.61 -1.39
C ALA A 429 7.82 44.96 -1.32
N GLU A 430 6.52 44.95 -0.98
CA GLU A 430 5.72 46.17 -0.79
C GLU A 430 6.37 47.10 0.26
N ARG A 431 6.85 46.55 1.38
CA ARG A 431 7.52 47.36 2.42
C ARG A 431 8.87 47.91 2.00
N ILE A 432 9.59 47.20 1.14
CA ILE A 432 10.85 47.71 0.55
C ILE A 432 10.54 48.83 -0.43
N GLU A 433 9.51 48.67 -1.27
CA GLU A 433 9.06 49.71 -2.20
C GLU A 433 8.57 50.97 -1.46
N GLU A 434 7.73 50.81 -0.42
CA GLU A 434 7.30 51.91 0.45
C GLU A 434 8.51 52.60 1.11
N GLY A 435 9.49 51.83 1.58
CA GLY A 435 10.73 52.35 2.17
C GLY A 435 11.57 53.11 1.15
N GLN A 436 11.64 52.64 -0.09
CA GLN A 436 12.36 53.31 -1.18
C GLN A 436 11.68 54.62 -1.57
N VAL A 437 10.35 54.63 -1.71
CA VAL A 437 9.59 55.86 -1.99
C VAL A 437 9.75 56.87 -0.85
N ALA A 438 9.74 56.42 0.40
CA ALA A 438 9.97 57.29 1.55
C ALA A 438 11.42 57.85 1.57
N LEU A 439 12.41 57.05 1.19
CA LEU A 439 13.80 57.47 1.05
C LEU A 439 13.95 58.52 -0.05
N GLU A 440 13.40 58.27 -1.24
CA GLU A 440 13.41 59.21 -2.36
C GLU A 440 12.73 60.53 -1.99
N GLY A 441 11.59 60.48 -1.30
CA GLY A 441 10.91 61.65 -0.75
C GLY A 441 11.76 62.43 0.25
N SER A 442 12.46 61.72 1.16
CA SER A 442 13.38 62.35 2.12
C SER A 442 14.61 62.98 1.45
N MET A 443 15.13 62.34 0.40
CA MET A 443 16.26 62.83 -0.39
C MET A 443 15.88 64.09 -1.17
N ALA A 444 14.69 64.11 -1.79
CA ALA A 444 14.15 65.29 -2.44
C ALA A 444 13.96 66.45 -1.46
N ALA A 445 13.39 66.20 -0.28
CA ALA A 445 13.26 67.21 0.76
C ALA A 445 14.61 67.76 1.25
N LEU A 446 15.64 66.91 1.38
CA LEU A 446 17.00 67.35 1.71
C LEU A 446 17.61 68.21 0.60
N GLN A 447 17.40 67.87 -0.67
CA GLN A 447 17.83 68.69 -1.80
C GLN A 447 17.14 70.06 -1.82
N GLU A 448 15.85 70.13 -1.49
CA GLU A 448 15.14 71.40 -1.34
C GLU A 448 15.72 72.24 -0.21
N VAL A 449 16.02 71.64 0.95
CA VAL A 449 16.68 72.33 2.07
C VAL A 449 18.07 72.82 1.69
N ASP A 450 18.85 72.04 0.93
CA ASP A 450 20.18 72.42 0.45
C ASP A 450 20.14 73.59 -0.54
N GLN A 451 19.11 73.62 -1.41
CA GLN A 451 18.82 74.76 -2.28
C GLN A 451 18.46 76.01 -1.47
N LEU A 452 17.63 75.88 -0.43
CA LEU A 452 17.25 76.99 0.47
C LEU A 452 18.42 77.52 1.30
N LEU A 453 19.36 76.65 1.68
CA LEU A 453 20.61 77.01 2.39
C LEU A 453 21.67 77.62 1.45
N GLY A 454 21.39 77.72 0.15
CA GLY A 454 22.27 78.35 -0.83
C GLY A 454 23.52 77.53 -1.20
N GLN A 455 23.54 76.23 -0.88
CA GLN A 455 24.64 75.33 -1.25
C GLN A 455 24.48 74.73 -2.66
N GLY A 456 23.27 74.83 -3.25
CA GLY A 456 22.96 74.34 -4.59
C GLY A 456 23.50 75.14 -5.79
N ALA A 457 24.33 76.17 -5.59
CA ALA A 457 24.97 76.92 -6.68
C ALA A 457 26.42 76.44 -6.92
N LYS A 458 26.57 75.16 -7.26
CA LYS A 458 27.70 74.71 -8.08
C LYS A 458 27.13 74.08 -9.33
N GLU A 459 27.22 74.84 -10.43
CA GLU A 459 27.04 74.30 -11.77
C GLU A 459 27.95 73.07 -11.95
N PRO A 460 27.50 72.02 -12.64
CA PRO A 460 28.39 70.97 -13.09
C PRO A 460 29.28 71.58 -14.19
N GLU A 461 30.50 71.98 -13.82
CA GLU A 461 31.58 72.09 -14.80
C GLU A 461 31.74 70.71 -15.44
N GLY A 462 31.60 70.69 -16.76
CA GLY A 462 31.74 69.48 -17.55
C GLY A 462 33.16 68.95 -17.46
N GLU A 463 33.29 67.66 -17.16
CA GLU A 463 34.38 66.86 -17.67
C GLU A 463 33.82 65.63 -18.36
N SER A 464 34.12 65.60 -19.65
CA SER A 464 34.09 64.44 -20.54
C SER A 464 34.83 63.27 -19.90
N GLY A 465 34.18 62.11 -19.85
CA GLY A 465 34.77 60.91 -19.25
C GLY A 465 33.96 59.66 -19.55
N ASP A 466 33.90 59.35 -20.84
CA ASP A 466 33.86 58.01 -21.43
C ASP A 466 32.71 57.04 -21.10
N THR A 467 32.05 56.65 -22.19
CA THR A 467 31.10 55.56 -22.32
C THR A 467 31.82 54.22 -22.33
N THR A 468 31.58 53.40 -21.31
CA THR A 468 31.51 51.91 -21.28
C THR A 468 31.61 51.55 -19.80
N GLU A 469 30.58 50.99 -19.16
CA GLU A 469 30.42 49.55 -19.08
C GLU A 469 28.93 49.22 -18.84
N GLU A 470 28.35 48.57 -19.83
CA GLU A 470 27.00 48.03 -19.85
C GLU A 470 26.88 46.80 -18.94
N ASP A 471 25.69 46.62 -18.35
CA ASP A 471 25.04 45.34 -18.03
C ASP A 471 25.85 44.23 -17.30
N ILE A 472 25.81 44.26 -15.97
CA ILE A 472 26.26 43.15 -15.09
C ILE A 472 25.07 42.34 -14.52
N TRP A 473 23.81 42.60 -14.93
CA TRP A 473 22.64 41.95 -14.31
C TRP A 473 21.73 41.14 -15.24
N LEU A 474 22.18 40.81 -16.46
CA LEU A 474 21.53 39.77 -17.26
C LEU A 474 22.55 38.77 -17.80
N THR A 475 22.70 37.64 -17.09
CA THR A 475 22.90 36.31 -17.72
C THR A 475 22.91 35.23 -16.64
N GLN A 476 21.78 34.54 -16.53
CA GLN A 476 21.72 33.20 -15.96
C GLN A 476 21.77 32.21 -17.12
N GLU A 477 22.87 31.45 -17.26
CA GLU A 477 22.88 30.01 -17.53
C GLU A 477 24.31 29.45 -17.72
N SER A 478 24.48 28.21 -17.25
CA SER A 478 25.52 27.24 -17.63
C SER A 478 26.84 27.15 -16.83
N ALA A 479 26.85 26.12 -15.96
CA ALA A 479 27.87 25.08 -15.83
C ALA A 479 29.28 25.35 -15.22
N ASN A 480 29.55 24.57 -14.16
CA ASN A 480 30.81 23.88 -13.85
C ASN A 480 32.07 24.70 -13.48
N LYS A 481 32.31 24.87 -12.16
CA LYS A 481 33.43 24.29 -11.36
C LYS A 481 33.83 25.19 -10.17
N PRO A 482 34.31 24.60 -9.05
CA PRO A 482 34.64 25.32 -7.83
C PRO A 482 36.11 25.76 -7.81
N GLY A 483 36.36 27.00 -7.38
CA GLY A 483 37.68 27.54 -7.14
C GLY A 483 37.69 28.39 -5.88
N ALA A 484 38.16 27.79 -4.80
CA ALA A 484 38.40 28.45 -3.52
C ALA A 484 39.37 29.62 -3.65
N ARG A 485 39.15 30.71 -2.90
CA ARG A 485 40.22 31.43 -2.20
C ARG A 485 39.67 32.35 -1.12
N ARG A 486 40.17 32.09 0.09
CA ARG A 486 40.14 32.94 1.28
C ARG A 486 40.89 34.24 0.98
N HIS A 487 40.38 35.38 1.42
CA HIS A 487 41.21 36.43 2.00
C HIS A 487 40.41 37.17 3.08
N ALA A 488 40.79 36.89 4.32
CA ALA A 488 40.53 37.77 5.45
C ALA A 488 41.44 39.00 5.26
N GLN A 489 40.85 40.19 5.27
CA GLN A 489 41.57 41.43 5.53
C GLN A 489 41.02 42.02 6.82
N GLN A 490 41.80 41.84 7.89
CA GLN A 490 41.78 42.75 9.03
C GLN A 490 42.19 44.13 8.50
N LYS A 491 41.33 45.13 8.72
CA LYS A 491 41.72 46.53 8.61
C LYS A 491 41.37 47.23 9.91
N THR A 492 42.42 47.74 10.51
CA THR A 492 42.55 48.46 11.77
C THR A 492 41.58 49.64 11.88
N GLU A 493 40.85 49.69 12.99
CA GLU A 493 39.99 50.81 13.39
C GLU A 493 40.83 52.06 13.73
N PRO A 494 40.43 53.27 13.30
CA PRO A 494 40.85 54.50 13.94
C PRO A 494 39.91 54.84 15.10
N ALA A 495 40.49 55.41 16.16
CA ALA A 495 39.84 55.70 17.44
C ALA A 495 38.54 56.53 17.32
N ALA A 496 37.49 56.03 17.97
CA ALA A 496 36.22 56.70 18.14
C ALA A 496 36.38 58.04 18.88
N GLN A 497 35.88 59.12 18.28
CA GLN A 497 35.64 60.37 18.99
C GLN A 497 34.31 60.25 19.77
N PRO A 498 34.25 60.71 21.03
CA PRO A 498 33.02 60.64 21.82
C PRO A 498 32.07 61.73 21.35
N GLY A 499 31.11 61.38 20.48
CA GLY A 499 30.07 62.33 20.06
C GLY A 499 29.31 62.00 18.77
N ASP A 500 29.51 60.85 18.14
CA ASP A 500 28.77 60.51 16.92
C ASP A 500 27.48 59.74 17.24
N PRO A 501 26.27 60.29 16.99
CA PRO A 501 25.00 59.64 17.30
C PRO A 501 24.74 58.35 16.50
N TRP A 502 25.59 58.04 15.51
CA TRP A 502 25.46 56.87 14.65
C TRP A 502 26.18 55.61 15.16
N SER A 503 27.00 55.70 16.22
CA SER A 503 27.64 54.52 16.83
C SER A 503 26.69 53.65 17.67
N ALA A 504 25.46 54.11 17.90
CA ALA A 504 24.45 53.42 18.71
C ALA A 504 23.52 52.52 17.90
N ILE A 505 23.62 52.53 16.56
CA ILE A 505 22.81 51.69 15.67
C ILE A 505 23.68 50.54 15.13
N ASP A 506 24.26 49.78 16.05
CA ASP A 506 24.84 48.47 15.71
C ASP A 506 23.80 47.40 16.05
N GLY A 507 23.22 46.82 14.99
CA GLY A 507 22.07 45.92 15.01
C GLY A 507 22.33 44.57 15.69
N LYS A 508 22.41 44.56 17.03
CA LYS A 508 22.39 43.35 17.86
C LYS A 508 21.20 43.36 18.80
N LEU A 509 20.01 43.10 18.25
CA LEU A 509 18.86 42.65 19.05
C LEU A 509 18.80 41.12 18.99
N GLY A 510 19.39 40.48 19.99
CA GLY A 510 19.35 39.04 20.17
C GLY A 510 19.32 38.66 21.65
N LEU A 511 18.19 38.08 22.06
CA LEU A 511 17.99 37.20 23.22
C LEU A 511 18.05 37.86 24.61
N ILE A 512 16.92 38.44 25.04
CA ILE A 512 16.59 38.57 26.46
C ILE A 512 16.01 37.23 26.92
N GLY A 513 16.85 36.43 27.59
CA GLY A 513 16.43 35.26 28.34
C GLY A 513 15.68 35.68 29.61
N HIS A 514 14.64 34.91 29.97
CA HIS A 514 14.00 34.96 31.28
C HIS A 514 15.00 34.54 32.36
N ASP A 515 15.26 35.43 33.32
CA ASP A 515 15.85 35.07 34.60
C ASP A 515 14.72 34.71 35.57
N ASP A 516 14.61 33.41 35.88
CA ASP A 516 13.89 32.92 37.06
C ASP A 516 14.60 33.41 38.33
N ARG A 517 13.86 34.09 39.20
CA ARG A 517 14.29 34.40 40.57
C ARG A 517 13.68 33.39 41.55
N ILE A 518 14.54 32.97 42.47
CA ILE A 518 14.32 32.15 43.67
C ILE A 518 13.13 32.63 44.50
#